data_AF-R9JIM9-F1
#
_entry.id   AF-R9JIM9-F1
#
_cell.length_a   1.000
_cell.length_b   1.000
_cell.length_c   1.000
_cell.angle_alpha   90.00
_cell.angle_beta   90.00
_cell.angle_gamma   90.00
#
_symmetry.space_group_name_H-M   'P 1'
#
loop_
_entity.id
_entity.type
_entity.pdbx_description
1 polymer ?
#
loop_
_entity_poly.entity_id
_entity_poly.type
_entity_poly.pdbx_seq_one_letter_code
_entity_poly.pdbx_strand_id
1 'polypeptide(L)' 'MRSVLNYPGSKKRIASWIIKHMPPHHSYLEPYFGCGAVLFAKEPSPIETVNDL' A
#
# COMPACT_ATOMS: atom_id res chain seq x y z
N MET A 1 10.43 2.54 7.72
CA MET A 1 10.28 1.76 6.46
C MET A 1 11.25 2.31 5.42
N ARG A 2 12.18 1.50 4.92
CA ARG A 2 13.08 1.93 3.82
C ARG A 2 12.25 2.09 2.55
N SER A 3 12.48 3.19 1.87
CA SER A 3 11.87 3.48 0.58
C SER A 3 12.44 2.57 -0.48
N VAL A 4 11.61 1.69 -1.08
CA VAL A 4 12.01 0.94 -2.28
C VAL A 4 12.21 1.90 -3.45
N LEU A 5 11.30 2.88 -3.58
CA LEU A 5 11.34 3.95 -4.58
C LEU A 5 10.87 5.28 -3.97
N ASN A 6 11.61 6.37 -4.24
CA ASN A 6 11.16 7.73 -3.94
C ASN A 6 10.26 8.21 -5.08
N TYR A 7 8.99 8.48 -4.79
CA TYR A 7 7.99 8.80 -5.81
C TYR A 7 7.13 9.99 -5.36
N PRO A 8 6.86 10.99 -6.23
CA PRO A 8 5.95 12.09 -5.91
C PRO A 8 4.56 11.59 -5.52
N GLY A 9 3.99 12.15 -4.45
CA GLY A 9 2.68 11.69 -3.95
C GLY A 9 2.72 10.38 -3.16
N SER A 10 3.91 9.87 -2.81
CA SER A 10 4.07 8.68 -1.97
C SER A 10 3.27 8.78 -0.66
N LYS A 11 2.52 7.72 -0.36
CA LYS A 11 1.74 7.63 0.88
C LYS A 11 2.55 7.19 2.10
N LYS A 12 3.88 7.14 2.03
CA LYS A 12 4.74 6.64 3.13
C LYS A 12 4.44 7.25 4.49
N ARG A 13 4.28 8.57 4.55
CA ARG A 13 4.02 9.27 5.81
C ARG A 13 2.67 8.92 6.43
N ILE A 14 1.69 8.55 5.61
CA ILE A 14 0.31 8.29 6.04
C ILE A 14 -0.09 6.82 5.94
N ALA A 15 0.81 5.92 5.52
CA ALA A 15 0.51 4.51 5.30
C ALA A 15 -0.08 3.85 6.55
N SER A 16 0.54 4.05 7.73
CA SER A 16 0.01 3.53 9.01
C SER A 16 -1.38 4.06 9.35
N TRP A 17 -1.67 5.32 9.00
CA TRP A 17 -3.01 5.88 9.18
C TRP A 17 -4.01 5.21 8.25
N ILE A 18 -3.69 4.99 6.98
CA ILE A 18 -4.55 4.30 6.02
C ILE A 18 -4.84 2.87 6.49
N ILE A 19 -3.81 2.13 6.86
CA ILE A 19 -3.91 0.72 7.29
C ILE A 19 -4.82 0.57 8.51
N LYS A 20 -4.73 1.49 9.49
CA LYS A 20 -5.59 1.49 10.68
C LYS A 20 -7.09 1.58 10.34
N HIS A 21 -7.44 2.15 9.20
CA HIS A 21 -8.82 2.31 8.75
C HIS A 21 -9.25 1.25 7.71
N MET A 22 -8.38 0.30 7.38
CA MET A 22 -8.77 -0.82 6.53
C MET A 22 -9.65 -1.80 7.33
N PRO A 23 -10.80 -2.24 6.79
CA PRO A 23 -11.54 -3.35 7.40
C PRO A 23 -10.77 -4.66 7.25
N PRO A 24 -11.12 -5.72 8.00
CA PRO A 24 -10.64 -7.07 7.73
C PRO A 24 -10.92 -7.44 6.27
N HIS A 25 -9.91 -7.96 5.58
CA HIS A 25 -9.99 -8.27 4.15
C HIS A 25 -9.16 -9.51 3.82
N HIS A 26 -9.67 -10.32 2.90
CA HIS A 26 -8.94 -11.45 2.32
C HIS A 26 -8.06 -11.00 1.14
N SER A 27 -8.52 -10.02 0.38
CA SER A 27 -7.85 -9.55 -0.83
C SER A 27 -7.53 -8.07 -0.72
N TYR A 28 -6.35 -7.68 -1.19
CA TYR A 28 -5.90 -6.30 -1.29
C TYR A 28 -5.83 -5.89 -2.76
N LEU A 29 -6.41 -4.73 -3.09
CA LEU A 29 -6.38 -4.13 -4.42
C LEU A 29 -5.80 -2.73 -4.31
N GLU A 30 -4.72 -2.46 -5.04
CA GLU A 30 -4.13 -1.14 -5.16
C GLU A 30 -4.06 -0.72 -6.64
N PRO A 31 -5.09 0.00 -7.14
CA PRO A 31 -5.17 0.39 -8.56
C PRO A 31 -4.15 1.44 -9.00
N TYR A 32 -3.59 2.18 -8.04
CA TYR A 32 -2.62 3.26 -8.23
C TYR A 32 -1.40 3.00 -7.36
N PHE A 33 -0.53 2.11 -7.83
CA PHE A 33 0.58 1.56 -7.04
C PHE A 33 1.59 2.62 -6.57
N GLY A 34 1.98 3.54 -7.46
CA GLY A 34 3.06 4.50 -7.23
C GLY A 34 4.33 3.81 -6.73
N CYS A 35 4.70 4.04 -5.47
CA CYS A 35 5.85 3.37 -4.84
C CYS A 35 5.48 2.22 -3.88
N GLY A 36 4.24 1.74 -3.89
CA GLY A 36 3.78 0.63 -3.04
C GLY A 36 3.77 0.93 -1.54
N ALA A 37 3.63 2.20 -1.14
CA ALA A 37 3.80 2.60 0.26
C ALA A 37 2.82 1.93 1.22
N VAL A 38 1.61 1.59 0.76
CA VAL A 38 0.59 0.94 1.59
C VAL A 38 0.75 -0.58 1.52
N LEU A 39 0.92 -1.14 0.31
CA LEU A 39 1.22 -2.57 0.12
C LEU A 39 2.37 -3.05 1.02
N PHE A 40 3.52 -2.37 1.01
CA PHE A 40 4.70 -2.81 1.76
C PHE A 40 4.62 -2.51 3.27
N ALA A 41 3.59 -1.77 3.72
CA ALA A 41 3.42 -1.39 5.12
C ALA A 41 2.31 -2.19 5.83
N LYS A 42 1.34 -2.72 5.09
CA LYS A 42 0.24 -3.52 5.65
C LYS A 42 0.71 -4.94 5.97
N GLU A 43 -0.05 -5.64 6.79
CA GLU A 43 0.08 -7.10 6.92
C GLU A 43 -0.27 -7.76 5.58
N PRO A 44 0.51 -8.74 5.07
CA PRO A 44 0.24 -9.38 3.79
C PRO A 44 -1.16 -10.00 3.71
N SER A 45 -1.84 -9.82 2.58
CA SER A 45 -3.08 -10.55 2.27
C SER A 45 -2.80 -11.80 1.42
N PRO A 46 -3.63 -12.86 1.52
CA PRO A 46 -3.54 -14.01 0.63
C PRO A 46 -3.54 -13.67 -0.86
N ILE A 47 -4.26 -12.62 -1.26
CA ILE A 47 -4.30 -12.12 -2.63
C ILE A 47 -4.02 -10.62 -2.62
N GLU A 48 -3.02 -10.20 -3.40
CA GLU A 48 -2.65 -8.79 -3.56
C GLU A 48 -2.56 -8.47 -5.05
N THR A 49 -3.45 -7.62 -5.53
CA THR A 49 -3.48 -7.16 -6.93
C THR A 49 -3.05 -5.70 -6.97
N VAL A 50 -2.02 -5.43 -7.76
CA VAL A 50 -1.50 -4.08 -7.96
C VAL A 50 -1.63 -3.69 -9.43
N ASN A 51 -1.94 -2.43 -9.67
CA ASN A 51 -1.93 -1.83 -10.99
C ASN A 51 -1.28 -0.44 -10.92
N ASP A 52 -0.69 -0.04 -12.04
CA ASP A 52 -0.34 1.35 -12.34
C ASP A 52 -0.54 1.59 -13.84
N LEU A 53 -0.57 2.84 -14.29
CA LEU A 53 -0.69 3.18 -15.72
C LEU A 53 0.62 3.00 -16.48
#